data_AF-I0BEN2-F1
#
_entry.id   AF-I0BEN2-F1
#
_cell.length_a   1.000
_cell.length_b   1.000
_cell.length_c   1.000
_cell.angle_alpha   90.00
_cell.angle_beta   90.00
_cell.angle_gamma   90.00
#
_symmetry.space_group_name_H-M   'P 1'
#
loop_
_entity.id
_entity.type
_entity.pdbx_description
1 polymer ?
#
loop_
_entity_poly.entity_id
_entity_poly.type
_entity_poly.pdbx_seq_one_letter_code
_entity_poly.pdbx_strand_id
1 'polypeptide(L)'
;MERTGEAHVTELSAAMDRLREEHEMLAGLLEEMEEQAMKVGQAESRAQAWGRLQHLRLWTIGVMQELDAHSGWEEETLFPFLASYFRLRQEPTMIPSLWMMEKEHAMAEEYVETFMREFHKLRADSPKDEMKKAAALLIQACYILKSHLAKEEQIVFPLAEQVLTDVDYLFA
;
A
#
# COMPACT_ATOMS: atom_id res chain seq x y z
N MET A 1 -3.05 -8.51 -39.07
CA MET A 1 -2.05 -8.11 -38.05
C MET A 1 -2.83 -7.55 -36.85
N GLU A 2 -3.75 -8.36 -36.29
CA GLU A 2 -4.93 -7.88 -35.54
C GLU A 2 -5.07 -8.45 -34.12
N ARG A 3 -4.15 -9.33 -33.67
CA ARG A 3 -4.31 -10.02 -32.37
C ARG A 3 -3.62 -9.33 -31.18
N THR A 4 -2.80 -8.32 -31.42
CA THR A 4 -2.01 -7.67 -30.35
C THR A 4 -2.78 -6.58 -29.62
N GLY A 5 -3.75 -5.91 -30.29
CA GLY A 5 -4.57 -4.86 -29.67
C GLY A 5 -5.53 -5.40 -28.61
N GLU A 6 -6.37 -6.37 -28.98
CA GLU A 6 -7.36 -6.99 -28.08
C GLU A 6 -6.72 -7.70 -26.87
N ALA A 7 -5.53 -8.30 -27.05
CA ALA A 7 -4.79 -8.94 -25.96
C ALA A 7 -4.38 -7.93 -24.88
N HIS A 8 -3.86 -6.76 -25.29
CA HIS A 8 -3.43 -5.72 -24.34
C HIS A 8 -4.60 -5.05 -23.60
N VAL A 9 -5.78 -4.94 -24.22
CA VAL A 9 -7.00 -4.45 -23.54
C VAL A 9 -7.43 -5.41 -22.45
N THR A 10 -7.45 -6.71 -22.78
CA THR A 10 -7.85 -7.76 -21.83
C THR A 10 -6.88 -7.85 -20.66
N GLU A 11 -5.57 -7.72 -20.93
CA GLU A 11 -4.51 -7.67 -19.92
C GLU A 11 -4.64 -6.45 -19.00
N LEU A 12 -4.89 -5.24 -19.55
CA LEU A 12 -5.06 -4.04 -18.74
C LEU A 12 -6.34 -4.10 -17.90
N SER A 13 -7.45 -4.60 -18.45
CA SER A 13 -8.69 -4.78 -17.69
C SER A 13 -8.48 -5.72 -16.51
N ALA A 14 -7.82 -6.86 -16.75
CA ALA A 14 -7.50 -7.82 -15.68
C ALA A 14 -6.55 -7.22 -14.63
N ALA A 15 -5.58 -6.40 -15.05
CA ALA A 15 -4.70 -5.68 -14.12
C ALA A 15 -5.48 -4.68 -13.25
N MET A 16 -6.52 -4.03 -13.80
CA MET A 16 -7.37 -3.09 -13.05
C MET A 16 -8.32 -3.77 -12.08
N ASP A 17 -8.85 -4.94 -12.44
CA ASP A 17 -9.62 -5.76 -11.50
C ASP A 17 -8.74 -6.22 -10.34
N ARG A 18 -7.53 -6.73 -10.64
CA ARG A 18 -6.54 -7.11 -9.63
C ARG A 18 -6.18 -5.95 -8.70
N LEU A 19 -5.87 -4.77 -9.26
CA LEU A 19 -5.49 -3.59 -8.47
C LEU A 19 -6.60 -3.23 -7.46
N ARG A 20 -7.85 -3.23 -7.91
CA ARG A 20 -9.01 -2.95 -7.05
C ARG A 20 -9.18 -3.97 -5.93
N GLU A 21 -9.08 -5.26 -6.25
CA GLU A 21 -9.21 -6.34 -5.26
C GLU A 21 -8.09 -6.28 -4.22
N GLU A 22 -6.84 -6.07 -4.66
CA GLU A 22 -5.70 -5.94 -3.75
C GLU A 22 -5.83 -4.70 -2.86
N HIS A 23 -6.24 -3.55 -3.41
CA HIS A 23 -6.46 -2.34 -2.62
C HIS A 23 -7.55 -2.50 -1.55
N GLU A 24 -8.68 -3.12 -1.89
CA GLU A 24 -9.76 -3.38 -0.92
C GLU A 24 -9.25 -4.27 0.23
N MET A 25 -8.51 -5.33 -0.11
CA MET A 25 -7.91 -6.23 0.86
C MET A 25 -6.88 -5.52 1.75
N LEU A 26 -5.94 -4.79 1.15
CA LEU A 26 -4.88 -4.07 1.86
C LEU A 26 -5.45 -2.96 2.76
N ALA A 27 -6.44 -2.21 2.29
CA ALA A 27 -7.13 -1.21 3.09
C ALA A 27 -7.77 -1.83 4.34
N GLY A 28 -8.40 -3.01 4.21
CA GLY A 28 -8.95 -3.76 5.33
C GLY A 28 -7.88 -4.23 6.31
N LEU A 29 -6.75 -4.76 5.82
CA LEU A 29 -5.61 -5.16 6.67
C LEU A 29 -5.02 -3.98 7.46
N LEU A 30 -4.92 -2.81 6.83
CA LEU A 30 -4.40 -1.58 7.45
C LEU A 30 -5.38 -1.03 8.49
N GLU A 31 -6.69 -1.09 8.23
CA GLU A 31 -7.71 -0.71 9.19
C GLU A 31 -7.67 -1.62 10.43
N GLU A 32 -7.57 -2.93 10.24
CA GLU A 32 -7.46 -3.87 11.35
C GLU A 32 -6.15 -3.64 12.14
N MET A 33 -5.02 -3.44 11.46
CA MET A 33 -3.76 -3.15 12.13
C MET A 33 -3.84 -1.88 12.98
N GLU A 34 -4.44 -0.81 12.44
CA GLU A 34 -4.65 0.44 13.17
C GLU A 34 -5.51 0.21 14.42
N GLU A 35 -6.61 -0.53 14.30
CA GLU A 35 -7.50 -0.84 15.43
C GLU A 35 -6.75 -1.62 16.52
N GLN A 36 -5.94 -2.62 16.14
CA GLN A 36 -5.12 -3.38 17.08
C GLN A 36 -4.04 -2.51 17.74
N ALA A 37 -3.44 -1.58 17.01
CA ALA A 37 -2.49 -0.62 17.56
C ALA A 37 -3.14 0.32 18.58
N MET A 38 -4.36 0.81 18.30
CA MET A 38 -5.13 1.62 19.26
C MET A 38 -5.46 0.83 20.53
N LYS A 39 -5.81 -0.45 20.40
CA LYS A 39 -6.08 -1.36 21.52
C LYS A 39 -4.88 -1.55 22.46
N VAL A 40 -3.63 -1.43 21.98
CA VAL A 40 -2.44 -1.40 22.86
C VAL A 40 -2.49 -0.19 23.78
N GLY A 41 -2.82 0.99 23.25
CA GLY A 41 -2.93 2.23 24.02
C GLY A 41 -4.07 2.26 25.03
N GLN A 42 -5.10 1.43 24.81
CA GLN A 42 -6.27 1.28 25.68
C GLN A 42 -6.12 0.17 26.73
N ALA A 43 -4.99 -0.55 26.73
CA ALA A 43 -4.80 -1.66 27.65
C ALA A 43 -4.86 -1.22 29.12
N GLU A 44 -5.58 -2.00 29.94
CA GLU A 44 -5.81 -1.73 31.37
C GLU A 44 -4.56 -2.06 32.20
N SER A 45 -3.77 -3.05 31.76
CA SER A 45 -2.56 -3.49 32.45
C SER A 45 -1.35 -3.55 31.51
N ARG A 46 -0.16 -3.49 32.10
CA ARG A 46 1.11 -3.68 31.38
C ARG A 46 1.18 -5.04 30.68
N ALA A 47 0.74 -6.11 31.37
CA ALA A 47 0.75 -7.45 30.79
C ALA A 47 -0.16 -7.54 29.55
N GLN A 48 -1.34 -6.93 29.61
CA GLN A 48 -2.24 -6.86 28.47
C GLN A 48 -1.64 -6.03 27.32
N ALA A 49 -1.04 -4.88 27.61
CA ALA A 49 -0.37 -4.05 26.61
C ALA A 49 0.75 -4.81 25.91
N TRP A 50 1.59 -5.51 26.67
CA TRP A 50 2.69 -6.32 26.15
C TRP A 50 2.18 -7.44 25.24
N GLY A 51 1.19 -8.22 25.69
CA GLY A 51 0.60 -9.28 24.88
C GLY A 51 0.06 -8.75 23.55
N ARG A 52 -0.73 -7.67 23.58
CA ARG A 52 -1.26 -7.04 22.36
C ARG A 52 -0.15 -6.55 21.44
N LEU A 53 0.91 -5.95 21.99
CA LEU A 53 2.05 -5.46 21.21
C LEU A 53 2.82 -6.60 20.53
N GLN A 54 2.96 -7.76 21.19
CA GLN A 54 3.58 -8.95 20.60
C GLN A 54 2.76 -9.49 19.43
N HIS A 55 1.43 -9.57 19.59
CA HIS A 55 0.53 -9.94 18.50
C HIS A 55 0.62 -8.96 17.34
N LEU A 56 0.59 -7.66 17.65
CA LEU A 56 0.68 -6.59 16.66
C LEU A 56 1.97 -6.70 15.84
N ARG A 57 3.12 -6.98 16.47
CA ARG A 57 4.38 -7.19 15.73
C ARG A 57 4.27 -8.32 14.70
N LEU A 58 3.71 -9.46 15.08
CA LEU A 58 3.58 -10.60 14.15
C LEU A 58 2.64 -10.25 13.00
N TRP A 59 1.55 -9.56 13.31
CA TRP A 59 0.61 -9.06 12.31
C TRP A 59 1.27 -8.07 11.34
N THR A 60 2.07 -7.13 11.85
CA THR A 60 2.83 -6.17 11.03
C THR A 60 3.71 -6.86 10.00
N ILE A 61 4.37 -7.97 10.36
CA ILE A 61 5.20 -8.72 9.40
C ILE A 61 4.34 -9.23 8.23
N GLY A 62 3.17 -9.81 8.53
CA GLY A 62 2.28 -10.33 7.49
C GLY A 62 1.76 -9.23 6.57
N VAL A 63 1.27 -8.12 7.14
CA VAL A 63 0.75 -7.01 6.31
C VAL A 63 1.83 -6.38 5.43
N MET A 64 3.06 -6.23 5.95
CA MET A 64 4.15 -5.71 5.12
C MET A 64 4.50 -6.66 3.97
N GLN A 65 4.41 -7.97 4.17
CA GLN A 65 4.65 -8.93 3.08
C GLN A 65 3.63 -8.78 1.95
N GLU A 66 2.35 -8.54 2.28
CA GLU A 66 1.31 -8.30 1.27
C GLU A 66 1.53 -6.97 0.54
N LEU A 67 1.90 -5.90 1.27
CA LEU A 67 2.25 -4.60 0.69
C LEU A 67 3.49 -4.67 -0.23
N ASP A 68 4.53 -5.40 0.17
CA ASP A 68 5.73 -5.59 -0.63
C ASP A 68 5.43 -6.38 -1.92
N ALA A 69 4.57 -7.40 -1.83
CA ALA A 69 4.16 -8.19 -2.99
C ALA A 69 3.31 -7.37 -3.98
N HIS A 70 2.42 -6.53 -3.45
CA HIS A 70 1.59 -5.61 -4.23
C HIS A 70 2.45 -4.57 -4.96
N SER A 71 3.26 -3.81 -4.22
CA SER A 71 4.14 -2.78 -4.79
C SER A 71 5.15 -3.35 -5.79
N GLY A 72 5.73 -4.52 -5.50
CA GLY A 72 6.61 -5.21 -6.45
C GLY A 72 5.90 -5.57 -7.76
N TRP A 73 4.64 -6.00 -7.71
CA TRP A 73 3.87 -6.25 -8.94
C TRP A 73 3.59 -4.97 -9.72
N GLU A 74 3.26 -3.86 -9.05
CA GLU A 74 3.01 -2.58 -9.70
C GLU A 74 4.25 -2.06 -10.43
N GLU A 75 5.40 -2.10 -9.76
CA GLU A 75 6.70 -1.67 -10.29
C GLU A 75 7.16 -2.54 -11.47
N GLU A 76 6.96 -3.86 -11.40
CA GLU A 76 7.42 -4.80 -12.42
C GLU A 76 6.48 -4.89 -13.62
N THR A 77 5.18 -4.62 -13.42
CA THR A 77 4.14 -4.92 -14.42
C THR A 77 3.29 -3.71 -14.78
N LEU A 78 2.54 -3.15 -13.82
CA LEU A 78 1.49 -2.18 -14.10
C LEU A 78 2.07 -0.81 -14.55
N PHE A 79 2.98 -0.24 -13.77
CA PHE A 79 3.56 1.06 -14.08
C PHE A 79 4.40 1.04 -15.36
N PRO A 80 5.23 0.03 -15.65
CA PRO A 80 5.92 -0.07 -16.94
C PRO A 80 4.96 -0.09 -18.13
N PHE A 81 3.84 -0.82 -18.02
CA PHE A 81 2.81 -0.84 -19.07
C PHE A 81 2.26 0.56 -19.32
N LEU A 82 1.76 1.24 -18.29
CA LEU A 82 1.18 2.59 -18.40
C LEU A 82 2.22 3.61 -18.91
N ALA A 83 3.44 3.59 -18.36
CA ALA A 83 4.51 4.48 -18.77
C ALA A 83 4.90 4.31 -20.24
N SER A 84 4.88 3.07 -20.75
CA SER A 84 5.16 2.79 -22.15
C SER A 84 4.09 3.38 -23.08
N TYR A 85 2.81 3.24 -22.70
CA TYR A 85 1.68 3.77 -23.46
C TYR A 85 1.73 5.30 -23.59
N PHE A 86 1.83 6.02 -22.46
CA PHE A 86 1.83 7.49 -22.49
C PHE A 86 3.10 8.09 -23.12
N ARG A 87 4.25 7.39 -23.02
CA ARG A 87 5.47 7.80 -23.72
C ARG A 87 5.28 7.78 -25.23
N LEU A 88 4.59 6.78 -25.78
CA LEU A 88 4.31 6.69 -27.22
C LEU A 88 3.43 7.85 -27.71
N ARG A 89 2.58 8.42 -26.85
CA ARG A 89 1.70 9.54 -27.18
C ARG A 89 2.32 10.93 -26.99
N GLN A 90 3.57 11.01 -26.53
CA GLN A 90 4.24 12.28 -26.18
C GLN A 90 3.48 13.12 -25.15
N GLU A 91 2.64 12.49 -24.32
CA GLU A 91 1.93 13.16 -23.23
C GLU A 91 2.85 13.32 -22.00
N PRO A 92 2.63 14.33 -21.13
CA PRO A 92 3.36 14.44 -19.87
C PRO A 92 3.24 13.14 -19.08
N THR A 93 4.39 12.54 -18.74
CA THR A 93 4.40 11.26 -18.05
C THR A 93 3.93 11.41 -16.61
N MET A 94 3.27 10.38 -16.08
CA MET A 94 2.84 10.25 -14.67
C MET A 94 3.99 10.25 -13.65
N ILE A 95 5.24 10.21 -14.14
CA ILE A 95 6.46 10.06 -13.36
C ILE A 95 6.55 11.02 -12.15
N PRO A 96 6.20 12.32 -12.24
CA PRO A 96 6.25 13.20 -11.08
C PRO A 96 5.24 12.82 -9.97
N SER A 97 4.07 12.32 -10.34
CA SER A 97 3.03 11.91 -9.39
C SER A 97 3.37 10.59 -8.72
N LEU A 98 3.84 9.61 -9.50
CA LEU A 98 4.32 8.32 -8.98
C LEU A 98 5.52 8.50 -8.04
N TRP A 99 6.47 9.37 -8.39
CA TRP A 99 7.62 9.67 -7.54
C TRP A 99 7.23 10.30 -6.19
N MET A 100 6.19 11.14 -6.15
CA MET A 100 5.69 11.68 -4.88
C MET A 100 5.06 10.57 -4.03
N MET A 101 4.34 9.63 -4.64
CA MET A 101 3.75 8.49 -3.95
C MET A 101 4.81 7.54 -3.38
N GLU A 102 5.88 7.25 -4.12
CA GLU A 102 7.03 6.46 -3.63
C GLU A 102 7.64 7.07 -2.36
N LYS A 103 7.76 8.40 -2.31
CA LYS A 103 8.25 9.08 -1.10
C LYS A 103 7.31 8.90 0.10
N GLU A 104 6.00 8.93 -0.12
CA GLU A 104 5.02 8.67 0.94
C GLU A 104 5.08 7.21 1.40
N HIS A 105 5.27 6.27 0.48
CA HIS A 105 5.46 4.86 0.78
C HIS A 105 6.70 4.63 1.65
N ALA A 106 7.86 5.15 1.23
CA ALA A 106 9.10 5.07 2.00
C ALA A 106 8.99 5.70 3.40
N MET A 107 8.19 6.76 3.55
CA MET A 107 7.93 7.36 4.86
C MET A 107 7.11 6.41 5.76
N ALA A 108 6.13 5.70 5.22
CA ALA A 108 5.39 4.69 5.97
C ALA A 108 6.28 3.52 6.41
N GLU A 109 7.16 3.05 5.52
CA GLU A 109 8.16 2.02 5.83
C GLU A 109 9.06 2.45 6.99
N GLU A 110 9.55 3.69 7.00
CA GLU A 110 10.37 4.22 8.09
C GLU A 110 9.65 4.15 9.45
N TYR A 111 8.34 4.43 9.49
CA TYR A 111 7.54 4.29 10.70
C TYR A 111 7.44 2.82 11.15
N VAL A 112 7.24 1.89 10.22
CA VAL A 112 7.18 0.45 10.51
C VAL A 112 8.52 -0.07 11.01
N GLU A 113 9.62 0.31 10.37
CA GLU A 113 10.96 -0.03 10.84
C GLU A 113 11.25 0.53 12.22
N THR A 114 10.84 1.78 12.46
CA THR A 114 11.00 2.42 13.78
C THR A 114 10.19 1.67 14.82
N PHE A 115 8.95 1.27 14.52
CA PHE A 115 8.17 0.40 15.39
C PHE A 115 8.92 -0.89 15.71
N MET A 116 9.47 -1.56 14.70
CA MET A 116 10.24 -2.79 14.89
C MET A 116 11.46 -2.53 15.80
N ARG A 117 12.24 -1.48 15.57
CA ARG A 117 13.39 -1.14 16.42
C ARG A 117 12.98 -0.84 17.86
N GLU A 118 11.92 -0.08 18.07
CA GLU A 118 11.40 0.22 19.41
C GLU A 118 10.88 -1.04 20.10
N PHE A 119 10.16 -1.91 19.38
CA PHE A 119 9.71 -3.19 19.90
C PHE A 119 10.88 -4.03 20.44
N HIS A 120 11.98 -4.15 19.70
CA HIS A 120 13.13 -4.96 20.12
C HIS A 120 13.82 -4.43 21.38
N LYS A 121 13.64 -3.16 21.74
CA LYS A 121 14.15 -2.56 22.98
C LYS A 121 13.23 -2.85 24.17
N LEU A 122 11.94 -3.08 23.91
CA LEU A 122 10.93 -3.28 24.95
C LEU A 122 11.00 -4.69 25.55
N ARG A 123 10.55 -4.78 26.80
CA ARG A 123 10.43 -6.02 27.57
C ARG A 123 9.06 -6.09 28.22
N ALA A 124 8.70 -7.27 28.73
CA ALA A 124 7.43 -7.47 29.43
C ALA A 124 7.24 -6.56 30.66
N ASP A 125 8.34 -6.12 31.28
CA ASP A 125 8.36 -5.21 32.42
C ASP A 125 8.46 -3.72 32.03
N SER A 126 8.64 -3.39 30.75
CA SER A 126 8.68 -2.01 30.26
C SER A 126 7.42 -1.21 30.63
N PRO A 127 7.51 0.11 30.81
CA PRO A 127 6.36 0.96 31.05
C PRO A 127 5.32 0.85 29.92
N LYS A 128 4.04 0.84 30.30
CA LYS A 128 2.92 0.80 29.34
C LYS A 128 2.97 1.97 28.34
N ASP A 129 3.42 3.14 28.78
CA ASP A 129 3.52 4.32 27.92
C ASP A 129 4.55 4.17 26.81
N GLU A 130 5.62 3.39 27.01
CA GLU A 130 6.59 3.08 25.95
C GLU A 130 5.99 2.14 24.90
N MET A 131 5.23 1.13 25.34
CA MET A 131 4.49 0.23 24.45
C MET A 131 3.45 1.00 23.61
N LYS A 132 2.75 1.96 24.24
CA LYS A 132 1.82 2.85 23.55
C LYS A 132 2.51 3.72 22.50
N LYS A 133 3.68 4.28 22.83
CA LYS A 133 4.49 5.07 21.87
C LYS A 133 4.92 4.23 20.68
N ALA A 134 5.36 2.99 20.91
CA ALA A 134 5.70 2.06 19.83
C ALA A 134 4.48 1.79 18.94
N ALA A 135 3.32 1.43 19.51
CA ALA A 135 2.11 1.19 18.74
C ALA A 135 1.63 2.42 17.94
N ALA A 136 1.84 3.63 18.46
CA ALA A 136 1.47 4.87 17.74
C ALA A 136 2.23 5.08 16.43
N LEU A 137 3.44 4.51 16.29
CA LEU A 137 4.18 4.52 15.02
C LEU A 137 3.44 3.76 13.92
N LEU A 138 2.83 2.61 14.26
CA LEU A 138 2.03 1.84 13.31
C LEU A 138 0.73 2.55 12.94
N ILE A 139 0.11 3.29 13.86
CA ILE A 139 -1.06 4.13 13.53
C ILE A 139 -0.68 5.17 12.45
N GLN A 140 0.50 5.80 12.57
CA GLN A 140 0.99 6.74 11.56
C GLN A 140 1.27 6.04 10.22
N ALA A 141 1.94 4.89 10.24
CA ALA A 141 2.18 4.10 9.04
C ALA A 141 0.86 3.74 8.33
N CYS A 142 -0.14 3.23 9.06
CA CYS A 142 -1.44 2.86 8.51
C CYS A 142 -2.16 4.07 7.88
N TYR A 143 -2.09 5.24 8.51
CA TYR A 143 -2.66 6.46 7.94
C TYR A 143 -2.01 6.84 6.60
N ILE A 144 -0.68 6.80 6.54
CA ILE A 144 0.08 7.13 5.32
C ILE A 144 -0.23 6.12 4.21
N LEU A 145 -0.20 4.82 4.51
CA LEU A 145 -0.45 3.76 3.53
C LEU A 145 -1.88 3.79 2.99
N LYS A 146 -2.89 4.01 3.84
CA LYS A 146 -4.27 4.19 3.35
C LYS A 146 -4.41 5.42 2.46
N SER A 147 -3.74 6.52 2.82
CA SER A 147 -3.71 7.70 1.95
C SER A 147 -2.96 7.45 0.64
N HIS A 148 -1.96 6.57 0.64
CA HIS A 148 -1.20 6.21 -0.54
C HIS A 148 -2.09 5.43 -1.52
N LEU A 149 -2.74 4.35 -1.07
CA LEU A 149 -3.69 3.57 -1.89
C LEU A 149 -4.79 4.46 -2.49
N ALA A 150 -5.37 5.35 -1.69
CA ALA A 150 -6.41 6.25 -2.19
C ALA A 150 -5.91 7.26 -3.26
N LYS A 151 -4.66 7.72 -3.16
CA LYS A 151 -4.05 8.61 -4.17
C LYS A 151 -3.69 7.85 -5.42
N GLU A 152 -3.23 6.62 -5.26
CA GLU A 152 -2.97 5.71 -6.37
C GLU A 152 -4.20 5.54 -7.24
N GLU A 153 -5.33 5.18 -6.65
CA GLU A 153 -6.59 5.01 -7.36
C GLU A 153 -7.00 6.28 -8.12
N GLN A 154 -6.81 7.46 -7.50
CA GLN A 154 -7.12 8.76 -8.12
C GLN A 154 -6.23 9.08 -9.32
N ILE A 155 -5.05 8.48 -9.41
CA ILE A 155 -4.10 8.69 -10.51
C ILE A 155 -4.25 7.56 -11.54
N VAL A 156 -4.10 6.31 -11.12
CA VAL A 156 -3.97 5.13 -11.98
C VAL A 156 -5.29 4.78 -12.67
N PHE A 157 -6.43 4.82 -11.98
CA PHE A 157 -7.70 4.42 -12.60
C PHE A 157 -8.12 5.34 -13.77
N PRO A 158 -8.10 6.69 -13.65
CA PRO A 158 -8.43 7.55 -14.79
C PRO A 158 -7.51 7.33 -16.00
N LEU A 159 -6.24 7.02 -15.75
CA LEU A 159 -5.27 6.79 -16.81
C LEU A 159 -5.50 5.47 -17.51
N ALA A 160 -5.77 4.40 -16.75
CA ALA A 160 -6.14 3.12 -17.33
C ALA A 160 -7.45 3.22 -18.13
N GLU A 161 -8.45 3.96 -17.64
CA GLU A 161 -9.70 4.23 -18.36
C GLU A 161 -9.45 4.98 -19.69
N GLN A 162 -8.53 5.95 -19.68
CA GLN A 162 -8.11 6.63 -20.91
C GLN A 162 -7.47 5.65 -21.90
N VAL A 163 -6.58 4.75 -21.44
CA VAL A 163 -5.98 3.73 -22.31
C VAL A 163 -7.04 2.80 -22.90
N LEU A 164 -7.95 2.28 -22.08
CA LEU A 164 -9.03 1.39 -22.54
C LEU A 164 -9.90 2.09 -23.59
N THR A 165 -10.31 3.33 -23.32
CA THR A 165 -11.12 4.15 -24.23
C THR A 165 -10.40 4.41 -25.56
N ASP A 166 -9.13 4.83 -25.50
CA ASP A 166 -8.33 5.12 -26.70
C ASP A 166 -8.16 3.86 -27.57
N VAL A 167 -7.98 2.70 -26.94
CA VAL A 167 -7.85 1.43 -27.65
C VAL A 167 -9.19 1.01 -28.28
N ASP A 168 -10.31 1.14 -27.58
CA ASP A 168 -11.65 0.86 -28.11
C ASP A 168 -11.95 1.72 -29.35
N TYR A 169 -11.59 3.01 -29.35
CA TYR A 169 -11.77 3.89 -30.52
C TYR A 169 -10.85 3.56 -31.70
N LEU A 170 -9.69 2.95 -31.47
CA LEU A 170 -8.74 2.57 -32.52
C LEU A 170 -9.10 1.25 -33.22
N PHE A 171 -9.88 0.39 -32.55
CA PHE A 171 -10.30 -0.92 -33.06
C PHE A 171 -11.81 -1.03 -33.36
N ALA A 172 -12.57 0.04 -33.17
CA ALA A 172 -13.95 0.21 -33.66
C ALA A 172 -13.99 0.70 -35.12
#